data_AF-A0A2J6X7B0-F1
#
_entry.id   AF-A0A2J6X7B0-F1
#
_cell.length_a   1.000
_cell.length_b   1.000
_cell.length_c   1.000
_cell.angle_alpha   90.00
_cell.angle_beta   90.00
_cell.angle_gamma   90.00
#
_symmetry.space_group_name_H-M   'P 1'
#
loop_
_entity.id
_entity.type
_entity.pdbx_description
1 polymer ?
#
loop_
_entity_poly.entity_id
_entity_poly.type
_entity_poly.pdbx_seq_one_letter_code
_entity_poly.pdbx_strand_id
1 'polypeptide(L)' 'MPELRRDPTTGKWVIIATERALRPTDFKSEEEALKGPENCPFCEG' A
#
# COMPACT_ATOMS: atom_id res chain seq x y z
N MET A 1 1.49 -9.14 17.64
CA MET A 1 0.95 -10.50 17.51
C MET A 1 0.28 -10.66 16.16
N PRO A 2 0.74 -11.57 15.29
CA PRO A 2 0.12 -11.82 13.99
C PRO A 2 -1.14 -12.70 14.11
N GLU A 3 -2.19 -12.37 13.36
CA GLU A 3 -3.44 -13.13 13.28
C GLU A 3 -3.74 -13.56 11.83
N LEU A 4 -4.51 -14.64 11.69
CA LEU A 4 -5.00 -15.14 10.41
C LEU A 4 -6.50 -14.89 10.28
N ARG A 5 -6.90 -14.19 9.20
CA ARG A 5 -8.32 -13.93 8.88
C ARG A 5 -8.67 -14.50 7.52
N ARG A 6 -9.81 -15.17 7.41
CA ARG A 6 -10.33 -15.67 6.13
C ARG A 6 -11.20 -14.60 5.47
N ASP A 7 -10.89 -14.26 4.23
CA ASP A 7 -11.69 -13.35 3.41
C ASP A 7 -12.96 -14.09 2.91
N PRO A 8 -14.17 -13.60 3.22
CA PRO A 8 -15.42 -14.21 2.76
C PRO A 8 -15.65 -14.09 1.25
N THR A 9 -15.00 -13.16 0.56
CA THR A 9 -15.20 -12.87 -0.86
C THR A 9 -14.33 -13.77 -1.73
N THR A 10 -13.05 -13.92 -1.36
CA THR A 10 -12.08 -14.72 -2.14
C THR A 10 -11.81 -16.10 -1.55
N GLY A 11 -12.25 -16.36 -0.31
CA GLY A 11 -11.98 -17.59 0.43
C GLY A 11 -10.52 -17.74 0.88
N LYS A 12 -9.67 -16.72 0.66
CA LYS A 12 -8.24 -16.77 0.95
C LYS A 12 -7.97 -16.44 2.41
N TRP A 13 -6.87 -16.96 2.93
CA TRP A 13 -6.33 -16.58 4.22
C TRP A 13 -5.43 -15.35 4.08
N VAL A 14 -5.62 -14.39 4.96
CA VAL A 14 -4.86 -13.16 5.05
C VAL A 14 -4.15 -13.13 6.39
N ILE A 15 -2.86 -12.78 6.37
CA ILE A 15 -2.04 -12.58 7.56
C ILE A 15 -2.10 -11.09 7.94
N ILE A 16 -2.58 -10.79 9.14
CA ILE A 16 -2.57 -9.44 9.70
C ILE A 16 -1.46 -9.39 10.73
N ALA A 17 -0.45 -8.56 10.49
CA ALA A 17 0.72 -8.42 11.35
C ALA A 17 1.13 -6.95 11.44
N THR A 18 0.48 -6.22 12.35
CA THR A 18 0.67 -4.77 12.52
C THR A 18 2.12 -4.38 12.86
N GLU A 19 2.83 -5.23 13.60
CA GLU A 19 4.25 -5.06 13.96
C GLU A 19 5.19 -4.97 12.74
N ARG A 20 4.75 -5.41 11.55
CA ARG A 20 5.55 -5.29 10.32
C ARG A 20 5.85 -3.85 9.93
N ALA A 21 4.96 -2.91 10.28
CA ALA A 21 5.15 -1.49 9.99
C ALA A 21 6.31 -0.86 10.78
N LEU A 22 6.70 -1.47 11.91
CA LEU A 22 7.79 -0.97 12.77
C LEU A 22 9.17 -1.43 12.30
N ARG A 23 9.25 -2.33 11.31
CA ARG A 23 10.55 -2.79 10.83
C ARG A 23 11.28 -1.64 10.16
N PRO A 24 12.60 -1.50 10.39
CA PRO A 24 13.41 -0.59 9.59
C PRO A 24 13.29 -1.02 8.12
N THR A 25 12.86 -0.09 7.28
CA THR A 25 12.90 -0.25 5.83
C THR A 25 14.18 0.41 5.36
N ASP A 26 15.09 -0.38 4.77
CA ASP A 26 16.35 0.13 4.21
C ASP A 26 16.10 1.18 3.12
N PHE A 27 14.91 1.16 2.52
CA PHE A 27 14.42 2.11 1.54
C PHE A 27 13.08 2.67 2.00
N LYS A 28 13.00 3.98 2.22
CA LYS A 28 11.72 4.67 2.32
C LYS A 28 11.14 4.75 0.92
N SER A 29 10.00 4.10 0.69
CA SER A 29 9.13 4.50 -0.40
C SER A 29 8.55 5.86 0.01
N GLU A 30 9.10 6.95 -0.51
CA GLU A 30 8.33 8.18 -0.53
C GLU A 30 7.05 7.88 -1.31
N GLU A 31 5.90 8.15 -0.71
CA GLU A 31 4.71 8.35 -1.51
C GLU A 31 5.06 9.53 -2.41
N GLU A 32 5.34 9.24 -3.68
CA GLU A 32 5.50 10.29 -4.67
C GLU A 32 4.21 11.11 -4.59
N ALA A 33 4.29 12.29 -3.99
CA ALA A 33 3.27 13.29 -4.16
C ALA A 33 3.24 13.51 -5.68
N LEU A 34 2.25 12.91 -6.34
CA LEU A 34 2.03 13.03 -7.77
C LEU A 34 1.85 14.52 -8.04
N LYS A 35 2.95 15.25 -8.26
CA LYS A 35 2.91 16.52 -8.96
C LYS A 35 2.40 16.11 -10.33
N GLY A 36 1.12 16.39 -10.57
CA GLY A 36 0.48 16.06 -11.84
C GLY A 36 1.42 16.46 -12.97
N PRO A 37 1.63 15.60 -13.98
CA PRO A 37 2.62 15.91 -15.01
C PRO A 37 2.28 17.26 -15.64
N GLU A 38 3.29 18.12 -15.82
CA GLU A 38 3.12 19.44 -16.45
C GLU A 38 2.50 19.34 -17.86
N ASN A 39 2.53 18.13 -18.46
CA ASN A 39 1.83 17.75 -19.68
C ASN A 39 1.00 16.48 -19.44
N CYS A 40 -0.07 16.60 -18.66
CA CYS A 40 -0.99 15.50 -18.37
C CYS A 40 -2.03 15.36 -19.50
N PRO A 41 -1.96 14.31 -20.35
CA PRO A 41 -2.88 14.16 -21.50
C PRO A 41 -4.33 13.84 -21.09
N PHE A 42 -4.56 13.56 -19.81
CA PHE A 42 -5.88 13.32 -19.22
C PHE A 42 -6.35 14.47 -18.33
N CYS A 43 -5.52 15.50 -18.15
CA CYS A 43 -5.91 16.65 -17.38
C CYS A 43 -6.68 17.62 -18.27
N GLU A 44 -7.61 18.33 -17.66
CA GLU A 44 -8.43 19.33 -18.34
C GLU A 44 -7.50 20.45 -18.85
N GLY A 45 -7.68 20.85 -20.11
CA GLY A 45 -6.88 21.87 -20.77
C GLY A 45 -7.06 23.26 -20.19
#